data_AF-A0A4R8WLT2-F1
#
_entry.id   AF-A0A4R8WLT2-F1
#
_cell.length_a   1.000
_cell.length_b   1.000
_cell.length_c   1.000
_cell.angle_alpha   90.00
_cell.angle_beta   90.00
_cell.angle_gamma   90.00
#
_symmetry.space_group_name_H-M   'P 1'
#
loop_
_entity.id
_entity.type
_entity.pdbx_description
1 polymer ?
#
loop_
_entity_poly.entity_id
_entity_poly.type
_entity_poly.pdbx_seq_one_letter_code
_entity_poly.pdbx_strand_id
1 'polypeptide(L)'
;MDAELETQLAGHAGELQLLGAELDRQRASYSSRMSASNSRAAILIGAASIGAGFQLDASTSSWLIASVSMTILAALCGLVAMWPRRGDELNIGPMVDVMYNFGPRTTEWNLLKHKLHVHNLDEVALRRRRRWVLAGFSFLALSVAFTGLRVAGIPSPQFTHSSPAPTSTSAYGEVK
;
A
#
# COMPACT_ATOMS: atom_id res chain seq x y z
N MET A 1 56.78 13.77 10.44
CA MET A 1 55.64 14.07 9.57
C MET A 1 54.75 12.83 9.42
N ASP A 2 55.31 11.62 9.43
CA ASP A 2 54.55 10.36 9.30
C ASP A 2 53.59 10.04 10.46
N ALA A 3 53.96 10.38 11.70
CA ALA A 3 53.12 10.12 12.88
C ALA A 3 51.76 10.87 12.87
N GLU A 4 51.72 12.05 12.25
CA GLU A 4 50.47 12.84 12.11
C GLU A 4 49.55 12.25 11.04
N LEU A 5 50.12 11.70 9.97
CA LEU A 5 49.36 11.01 8.93
C LEU A 5 48.74 9.70 9.45
N GLU A 6 49.49 8.92 10.24
CA GLU A 6 48.97 7.69 10.84
C GLU A 6 47.80 7.96 11.80
N THR A 7 47.89 9.01 12.61
CA THR A 7 46.80 9.41 13.52
C THR A 7 45.56 9.90 12.76
N GLN A 8 45.74 10.68 11.69
CA GLN A 8 44.61 11.08 10.84
C GLN A 8 43.96 9.89 10.12
N LEU A 9 44.76 8.95 9.63
CA LEU A 9 44.26 7.73 8.97
C LEU A 9 43.48 6.83 9.93
N ALA A 10 43.99 6.63 11.15
CA ALA A 10 43.31 5.86 12.19
C ALA A 10 41.96 6.51 12.58
N GLY A 11 41.91 7.85 12.67
CA GLY A 11 40.68 8.58 12.94
C GLY A 11 39.62 8.37 11.86
N HIS A 12 40.00 8.49 10.58
CA HIS A 12 39.06 8.30 9.46
C HIS A 12 38.54 6.86 9.35
N ALA A 13 39.38 5.86 9.63
CA ALA A 13 38.95 4.46 9.66
C ALA A 13 37.89 4.22 10.76
N GLY A 14 38.07 4.83 11.92
CA GLY A 14 37.09 4.78 13.01
C GLY A 14 35.75 5.42 12.64
N GLU A 15 35.77 6.58 11.97
CA GLU A 15 34.55 7.24 11.48
C GLU A 15 33.80 6.39 10.46
N LEU A 16 34.51 5.76 9.52
CA LEU A 16 33.91 4.87 8.52
C LEU A 16 33.29 3.61 9.14
N GLN A 17 33.94 3.02 10.14
CA GLN A 17 33.38 1.87 10.87
C GLN A 17 32.11 2.25 11.63
N LEU A 18 32.11 3.40 12.32
CA LEU A 18 30.93 3.89 13.05
C LEU A 18 29.77 4.16 12.09
N LEU A 19 30.05 4.77 10.95
CA LEU A 19 29.05 5.02 9.92
C LEU A 19 28.52 3.73 9.29
N GLY A 20 29.38 2.73 9.06
CA GLY A 20 29.01 1.41 8.58
C GLY A 20 28.04 0.70 9.53
N ALA A 21 28.34 0.71 10.83
CA ALA A 21 27.53 0.12 11.89
C ALA A 21 26.15 0.80 12.02
N GLU A 22 26.10 2.12 11.94
CA GLU A 22 24.82 2.86 11.96
C GLU A 22 23.96 2.52 10.74
N LEU A 23 24.57 2.37 9.55
CA LEU A 23 23.85 1.98 8.34
C LEU A 23 23.27 0.55 8.43
N ASP A 24 23.97 -0.38 9.08
CA ASP A 24 23.45 -1.73 9.32
C ASP A 24 22.30 -1.71 10.33
N ARG A 25 22.40 -0.87 11.37
CA ARG A 25 21.31 -0.65 12.33
C ARG A 25 20.07 -0.08 11.64
N GLN A 26 20.24 0.88 10.73
CA GLN A 26 19.16 1.42 9.92
C GLN A 26 18.54 0.34 9.03
N ARG A 27 19.34 -0.46 8.33
CA ARG A 27 18.85 -1.56 7.49
C ARG A 27 18.02 -2.58 8.27
N ALA A 28 18.44 -2.94 9.48
CA ALA A 28 17.68 -3.82 10.38
C ALA A 28 16.35 -3.16 10.81
N SER A 29 16.34 -1.86 11.07
CA SER A 29 15.09 -1.12 11.34
C SER A 29 14.15 -1.13 10.14
N TYR A 30 14.68 -0.94 8.92
CA TYR A 30 13.90 -0.98 7.69
C TYR A 30 13.30 -2.35 7.40
N SER A 31 14.04 -3.45 7.58
CA SER A 31 13.50 -4.80 7.38
C SER A 31 12.36 -5.11 8.35
N SER A 32 12.48 -4.67 9.61
CA SER A 32 11.40 -4.78 10.61
C SER A 32 10.15 -3.99 10.20
N ARG A 33 10.31 -2.73 9.77
CA ARG A 33 9.20 -1.89 9.28
C ARG A 33 8.53 -2.48 8.04
N MET A 34 9.30 -3.05 7.14
CA MET A 34 8.79 -3.70 5.92
C MET A 34 7.94 -4.94 6.27
N SER A 35 8.42 -5.77 7.21
CA SER A 35 7.66 -6.92 7.71
C SER A 35 6.33 -6.49 8.34
N ALA A 36 6.35 -5.46 9.20
CA ALA A 36 5.14 -4.91 9.80
C ALA A 36 4.15 -4.35 8.76
N SER A 37 4.64 -3.73 7.68
CA SER A 37 3.81 -3.26 6.57
C SER A 37 3.15 -4.42 5.81
N ASN A 38 3.89 -5.51 5.55
CA ASN A 38 3.36 -6.69 4.88
C ASN A 38 2.26 -7.36 5.71
N SER A 39 2.45 -7.49 7.03
CA SER A 39 1.41 -8.03 7.91
C SER A 39 0.13 -7.20 7.87
N ARG A 40 0.24 -5.86 7.89
CA ARG A 40 -0.92 -4.97 7.78
C ARG A 40 -1.63 -5.09 6.43
N ALA A 41 -0.87 -5.21 5.34
CA ALA A 41 -1.43 -5.41 4.00
C ALA A 41 -2.18 -6.75 3.91
N ALA A 42 -1.62 -7.83 4.46
CA ALA A 42 -2.27 -9.14 4.50
C ALA A 42 -3.57 -9.12 5.31
N ILE A 43 -3.59 -8.44 6.46
CA ILE A 43 -4.81 -8.26 7.27
C ILE A 43 -5.89 -7.50 6.47
N LEU A 44 -5.50 -6.45 5.75
CA LEU A 44 -6.44 -5.65 4.95
C LEU A 44 -7.04 -6.48 3.80
N ILE A 45 -6.22 -7.30 3.13
CA ILE A 45 -6.69 -8.24 2.10
C ILE A 45 -7.66 -9.27 2.70
N GLY A 46 -7.32 -9.85 3.86
CA GLY A 46 -8.20 -10.80 4.55
C GLY A 46 -9.55 -10.18 4.93
N ALA A 47 -9.54 -8.97 5.48
CA ALA A 47 -10.74 -8.23 5.83
C ALA A 47 -11.61 -7.89 4.60
N ALA A 48 -10.98 -7.51 3.48
CA ALA A 48 -11.68 -7.25 2.22
C ALA A 48 -12.37 -8.52 1.67
N SER A 49 -11.71 -9.67 1.74
CA SER A 49 -12.29 -10.96 1.32
C SER A 49 -13.53 -11.34 2.13
N ILE A 50 -13.50 -11.13 3.45
CA ILE A 50 -14.66 -11.38 4.33
C ILE A 50 -15.80 -10.43 3.97
N GLY A 51 -15.50 -9.14 3.79
CA GLY A 51 -16.51 -8.12 3.43
C GLY A 51 -17.17 -8.39 2.07
N ALA A 52 -16.43 -8.94 1.10
CA ALA A 52 -16.97 -9.34 -0.20
C ALA A 52 -17.96 -10.52 -0.07
N GLY A 53 -17.70 -11.48 0.83
CA GLY A 53 -18.60 -12.61 1.07
C GLY A 53 -19.98 -12.21 1.57
N PHE A 54 -20.07 -11.16 2.39
CA PHE A 54 -21.35 -10.65 2.92
C PHE A 54 -22.19 -9.86 1.90
N GLN A 55 -21.62 -9.43 0.77
CA GLN A 55 -22.34 -8.61 -0.23
C GLN A 55 -23.14 -9.44 -1.24
N LEU A 56 -23.03 -10.77 -1.23
CA LEU A 56 -23.68 -11.65 -2.21
C LEU A 56 -25.20 -11.79 -2.03
N ASP A 57 -25.74 -11.40 -0.87
CA ASP A 57 -27.16 -11.62 -0.53
C ASP A 57 -28.07 -10.40 -0.78
N ALA A 58 -27.51 -9.29 -1.26
CA ALA A 58 -28.26 -8.06 -1.48
C ALA A 58 -28.79 -7.97 -2.93
N SER A 59 -30.12 -7.93 -3.07
CA SER A 59 -30.83 -7.75 -4.34
C SER A 59 -30.24 -6.61 -5.17
N THR A 60 -30.01 -6.84 -6.46
CA THR A 60 -29.37 -5.97 -7.46
C THR A 60 -29.88 -4.52 -7.42
N SER A 61 -29.23 -3.69 -6.59
CA SER A 61 -29.44 -2.25 -6.53
C SER A 61 -28.20 -1.55 -7.07
N SER A 62 -28.35 -0.46 -7.83
CA SER A 62 -27.24 0.35 -8.36
C SER A 62 -26.25 0.79 -7.27
N TRP A 63 -26.69 0.81 -6.02
CA TRP A 63 -25.87 1.08 -4.85
C TRP A 63 -24.83 -0.02 -4.54
N LEU A 64 -25.18 -1.28 -4.79
CA LEU A 64 -24.30 -2.43 -4.59
C LEU A 64 -23.11 -2.37 -5.57
N ILE A 65 -23.37 -1.96 -6.81
CA ILE A 65 -22.32 -1.75 -7.82
C ILE A 65 -21.33 -0.67 -7.36
N ALA A 66 -21.83 0.41 -6.73
CA ALA A 66 -20.99 1.46 -6.18
C ALA A 66 -20.13 0.95 -5.00
N SER A 67 -20.69 0.21 -4.05
CA SER A 67 -19.92 -0.34 -2.92
C SER A 67 -18.89 -1.39 -3.37
N VAL A 68 -19.26 -2.28 -4.30
CA VAL A 68 -18.36 -3.30 -4.85
C VAL A 68 -17.20 -2.64 -5.62
N SER A 69 -17.48 -1.66 -6.48
CA SER A 69 -16.43 -0.95 -7.22
C SER A 69 -15.45 -0.23 -6.28
N MET A 70 -15.94 0.35 -5.18
CA MET A 70 -15.07 0.98 -4.18
C MET A 70 -14.22 -0.03 -3.41
N THR A 71 -14.77 -1.21 -3.13
CA THR A 71 -14.05 -2.32 -2.50
C THR A 71 -12.95 -2.87 -3.43
N ILE A 72 -13.24 -3.00 -4.72
CA ILE A 72 -12.26 -3.39 -5.76
C ILE A 72 -11.16 -2.35 -5.87
N LEU A 73 -11.48 -1.05 -5.87
CA LEU A 73 -10.48 0.02 -5.88
C LEU A 73 -9.60 0.01 -4.63
N ALA A 74 -10.16 -0.28 -3.45
CA ALA A 74 -9.40 -0.45 -2.22
C ALA A 74 -8.45 -1.65 -2.31
N ALA A 75 -8.91 -2.78 -2.84
CA ALA A 75 -8.10 -3.98 -3.05
C ALA A 75 -6.99 -3.74 -4.09
N LEU A 76 -7.26 -3.05 -5.20
CA LEU A 76 -6.26 -2.68 -6.20
C LEU A 76 -5.21 -1.72 -5.64
N CYS A 77 -5.60 -0.75 -4.80
CA CYS A 77 -4.66 0.09 -4.07
C CYS A 77 -3.77 -0.73 -3.13
N GLY A 78 -4.33 -1.71 -2.43
CA GLY A 78 -3.58 -2.66 -1.60
C GLY A 78 -2.59 -3.51 -2.40
N LEU A 79 -3.03 -4.02 -3.56
CA LEU A 79 -2.22 -4.81 -4.49
C LEU A 79 -1.03 -3.99 -5.04
N VAL A 80 -1.30 -2.75 -5.47
CA VAL A 80 -0.28 -1.81 -5.95
C VAL A 80 0.72 -1.46 -4.85
N ALA A 81 0.25 -1.34 -3.59
CA ALA A 81 1.15 -1.14 -2.45
C ALA A 81 2.05 -2.37 -2.18
N MET A 82 1.54 -3.58 -2.42
CA MET A 82 2.28 -4.84 -2.31
C MET A 82 3.19 -5.15 -3.50
N TRP A 83 3.13 -4.40 -4.59
CA TRP A 83 3.88 -4.73 -5.79
C TRP A 83 5.37 -4.87 -5.45
N PRO A 84 5.97 -6.08 -5.66
CA PRO A 84 7.36 -6.33 -5.31
C PRO A 84 8.26 -5.31 -6.01
N ARG A 85 9.25 -4.85 -5.25
CA ARG A 85 10.21 -3.86 -5.72
C ARG A 85 11.02 -4.51 -6.85
N ARG A 86 10.92 -3.99 -8.08
CA ARG A 86 12.01 -4.13 -9.07
C ARG A 86 13.11 -3.17 -8.65
N GLY A 87 13.79 -3.51 -7.57
CA GLY A 87 15.06 -2.87 -7.25
C GLY A 87 16.08 -3.68 -8.00
N ASP A 88 16.99 -3.02 -8.72
CA ASP A 88 18.26 -3.65 -9.04
C ASP A 88 18.84 -4.11 -7.71
N GLU A 89 18.73 -5.40 -7.43
CA GLU A 89 19.50 -6.02 -6.37
C GLU A 89 20.94 -5.67 -6.65
N LEU A 90 21.62 -5.15 -5.63
CA LEU A 90 23.00 -4.70 -5.68
C LEU A 90 23.81 -5.73 -6.46
N ASN A 91 24.12 -5.43 -7.73
CA ASN A 91 24.81 -6.38 -8.57
C ASN A 91 26.28 -6.34 -8.13
N ILE A 92 26.64 -7.31 -7.28
CA ILE A 92 27.95 -7.36 -6.61
C ILE A 92 29.06 -7.57 -7.66
N GLY A 93 28.74 -8.19 -8.80
CA GLY A 93 29.68 -8.49 -9.89
C GLY A 93 30.50 -7.27 -10.33
N PRO A 94 29.89 -6.20 -10.88
CA PRO A 94 30.62 -5.01 -11.30
C PRO A 94 31.30 -4.27 -10.15
N MET A 95 30.85 -4.46 -8.91
CA MET A 95 31.45 -3.82 -7.74
C MET A 95 32.78 -4.49 -7.35
N VAL A 96 32.89 -5.82 -7.52
CA VAL A 96 34.13 -6.58 -7.27
C VAL A 96 35.23 -6.20 -8.27
N ASP A 97 34.88 -6.00 -9.55
CA ASP A 97 35.85 -5.60 -10.58
C ASP A 97 36.40 -4.19 -10.36
N VAL A 98 35.57 -3.30 -9.81
CA VAL A 98 35.98 -1.95 -9.39
C VAL A 98 36.87 -2.05 -8.14
N MET A 99 36.53 -2.89 -7.17
CA MET A 99 37.33 -3.06 -5.93
C MET A 99 38.76 -3.51 -6.17
N TYR A 100 39.02 -4.32 -7.22
CA TYR A 100 40.37 -4.81 -7.53
C TYR A 100 41.32 -3.73 -8.06
N ASN A 101 40.78 -2.66 -8.65
CA ASN A 101 41.59 -1.61 -9.29
C ASN A 101 41.82 -0.38 -8.39
N PHE A 102 41.12 -0.28 -7.26
CA PHE A 102 41.21 0.86 -6.35
C PHE A 102 41.79 0.44 -5.00
N GLY A 103 42.61 1.32 -4.39
CA GLY A 103 43.15 1.08 -3.05
C GLY A 103 42.05 0.89 -2.00
N PRO A 104 42.35 0.22 -0.87
CA PRO A 104 41.35 -0.17 0.13
C PRO A 104 40.50 1.01 0.64
N ARG A 105 41.12 2.19 0.80
CA ARG A 105 40.43 3.41 1.28
C ARG A 105 39.45 4.01 0.26
N THR A 106 39.82 4.04 -1.03
CA THR A 106 38.92 4.50 -2.10
C THR A 106 37.76 3.54 -2.30
N THR A 107 38.00 2.25 -2.08
CA THR A 107 36.98 1.21 -2.11
C THR A 107 35.95 1.39 -0.99
N GLU A 108 36.39 1.61 0.26
CA GLU A 108 35.49 1.90 1.38
C GLU A 108 34.59 3.11 1.12
N TRP A 109 35.17 4.22 0.62
CA TRP A 109 34.41 5.42 0.30
C TRP A 109 33.37 5.21 -0.80
N ASN A 110 33.74 4.51 -1.87
CA ASN A 110 32.80 4.20 -2.96
C ASN A 110 31.67 3.28 -2.50
N LEU A 111 31.99 2.30 -1.65
CA LEU A 111 31.00 1.39 -1.06
C LEU A 111 30.02 2.17 -0.17
N LEU A 112 30.53 3.11 0.63
CA LEU A 112 29.72 3.99 1.47
C LEU A 112 28.80 4.88 0.64
N LYS A 113 29.34 5.54 -0.40
CA LYS A 113 28.56 6.41 -1.30
C LYS A 113 27.46 5.64 -2.01
N HIS A 114 27.75 4.41 -2.46
CA HIS A 114 26.77 3.56 -3.09
C HIS A 114 25.70 3.09 -2.10
N LYS A 115 26.10 2.69 -0.88
CA LYS A 115 25.17 2.32 0.21
C LYS A 115 24.23 3.48 0.53
N LEU A 116 24.74 4.71 0.58
CA LEU A 116 23.95 5.93 0.81
C LEU A 116 22.99 6.24 -0.36
N HIS A 117 23.45 6.07 -1.60
CA HIS A 117 22.60 6.25 -2.78
C HIS A 117 21.42 5.27 -2.80
N VAL A 118 21.69 3.98 -2.59
CA VAL A 118 20.64 2.95 -2.48
C VAL A 118 19.68 3.29 -1.35
N HIS A 119 20.19 3.71 -0.20
CA HIS A 119 19.35 4.09 0.94
C HIS A 119 18.42 5.27 0.64
N ASN A 120 18.88 6.29 -0.10
CA ASN A 120 18.06 7.44 -0.45
C ASN A 120 16.93 7.04 -1.43
N LEU A 121 17.23 6.18 -2.42
CA LEU A 121 16.21 5.62 -3.32
C LEU A 121 15.15 4.83 -2.55
N ASP A 122 15.58 4.05 -1.55
CA ASP A 122 14.70 3.26 -0.69
C ASP A 122 13.75 4.14 0.11
N GLU A 123 14.24 5.24 0.67
CA GLU A 123 13.45 6.16 1.46
C GLU A 123 12.37 6.88 0.62
N VAL A 124 12.70 7.28 -0.61
CA VAL A 124 11.73 7.86 -1.55
C VAL A 124 10.67 6.83 -1.93
N ALA A 125 11.05 5.59 -2.21
CA ALA A 125 10.12 4.52 -2.54
C ALA A 125 9.18 4.19 -1.37
N LEU A 126 9.71 4.13 -0.14
CA LEU A 126 8.93 3.91 1.08
C LEU A 126 7.92 5.04 1.33
N ARG A 127 8.32 6.30 1.14
CA ARG A 127 7.40 7.45 1.24
C ARG A 127 6.27 7.38 0.21
N ARG A 128 6.55 6.89 -0.99
CA ARG A 128 5.52 6.69 -2.03
C ARG A 128 4.57 5.56 -1.65
N ARG A 129 5.09 4.40 -1.22
CA ARG A 129 4.27 3.25 -0.76
C ARG A 129 3.38 3.63 0.41
N ARG A 130 3.89 4.37 1.40
CA ARG A 130 3.08 4.84 2.54
C ARG A 130 1.88 5.66 2.07
N ARG A 131 2.05 6.54 1.09
CA ARG A 131 0.94 7.32 0.52
C ARG A 131 -0.11 6.43 -0.15
N TRP A 132 0.30 5.41 -0.90
CA TRP A 132 -0.62 4.45 -1.52
C TRP A 132 -1.37 3.59 -0.50
N VAL A 133 -0.69 3.12 0.56
CA VAL A 133 -1.33 2.37 1.65
C VAL A 133 -2.36 3.24 2.38
N LEU A 134 -2.01 4.49 2.70
CA LEU A 134 -2.94 5.43 3.34
C LEU A 134 -4.15 5.70 2.43
N ALA A 135 -3.93 5.93 1.14
CA ALA A 135 -5.02 6.12 0.19
C ALA A 135 -5.95 4.89 0.15
N GLY A 136 -5.41 3.67 0.07
CA GLY A 136 -6.20 2.44 0.11
C GLY A 136 -7.02 2.28 1.39
N PHE A 137 -6.43 2.61 2.55
CA PHE A 137 -7.13 2.56 3.83
C PHE A 137 -8.26 3.61 3.92
N SER A 138 -8.04 4.81 3.37
CA SER A 138 -9.07 5.84 3.28
C SER A 138 -10.25 5.39 2.41
N PHE A 139 -9.99 4.75 1.27
CA PHE A 139 -11.04 4.18 0.43
C PHE A 139 -11.83 3.07 1.14
N LEU A 140 -11.14 2.17 1.85
CA LEU A 140 -11.77 1.11 2.63
C LEU A 140 -12.67 1.69 3.74
N ALA A 141 -12.16 2.66 4.50
CA ALA A 141 -12.92 3.33 5.55
C ALA A 141 -14.16 4.04 5.02
N LEU A 142 -14.05 4.74 3.88
CA LEU A 142 -15.20 5.36 3.22
C LEU A 142 -16.23 4.32 2.81
N SER A 143 -15.80 3.20 2.21
CA SER A 143 -16.69 2.12 1.77
C SER A 143 -17.46 1.53 2.95
N VAL A 144 -16.79 1.25 4.07
CA VAL A 144 -17.43 0.72 5.28
C VAL A 144 -18.41 1.74 5.87
N ALA A 145 -18.05 3.02 5.92
CA ALA A 145 -18.93 4.09 6.40
C ALA A 145 -20.20 4.20 5.52
N PHE A 146 -20.05 4.09 4.20
CA PHE A 146 -21.16 4.16 3.25
C PHE A 146 -22.12 2.97 3.39
N THR A 147 -21.58 1.76 3.56
CA THR A 147 -22.38 0.56 3.84
C THR A 147 -23.07 0.64 5.19
N GLY A 148 -22.37 1.11 6.24
CA GLY A 148 -22.95 1.33 7.57
C GLY A 148 -24.11 2.33 7.56
N LEU A 149 -23.97 3.43 6.81
CA LEU A 149 -25.03 4.44 6.66
C LEU A 149 -26.31 3.86 6.03
N ARG A 150 -26.18 2.93 5.08
CA ARG A 150 -27.33 2.21 4.49
C ARG A 150 -28.05 1.35 5.51
N VAL A 151 -27.31 0.59 6.31
CA VAL A 151 -27.88 -0.30 7.33
C VAL A 151 -28.52 0.50 8.46
N ALA A 152 -27.95 1.66 8.82
CA ALA A 152 -28.43 2.51 9.91
C ALA A 152 -29.69 3.34 9.60
N GLY A 153 -30.24 3.27 8.39
CA GLY A 153 -31.64 3.67 8.16
C GLY A 153 -31.87 5.05 7.55
N ILE A 154 -31.58 5.18 6.25
CA ILE A 154 -32.34 6.11 5.41
C ILE A 154 -33.32 5.28 4.59
N PRO A 155 -34.64 5.31 4.87
CA PRO A 155 -35.62 4.62 4.04
C PRO A 155 -35.49 5.16 2.62
N SER A 156 -35.19 4.27 1.68
CA SER A 156 -35.15 4.63 0.27
C SER A 156 -36.55 5.13 -0.11
N PRO A 157 -36.70 6.28 -0.79
CA PRO A 157 -38.01 6.73 -1.25
C PRO A 157 -38.57 5.64 -2.17
N GLN A 158 -39.53 4.89 -1.65
CA GLN A 158 -40.24 3.91 -2.45
C GLN A 158 -41.03 4.72 -3.47
N PHE A 159 -40.59 4.72 -4.72
CA PHE A 159 -41.43 5.12 -5.83
C PHE A 159 -42.57 4.11 -5.88
N THR A 160 -43.65 4.42 -5.17
CA THR A 160 -44.91 3.71 -5.26
C THR A 160 -45.40 3.92 -6.68
N HIS A 161 -45.15 2.92 -7.54
CA HIS A 161 -45.91 2.77 -8.77
C HIS A 161 -47.36 2.60 -8.33
N SER A 162 -48.13 3.67 -8.37
CA SER A 162 -49.57 3.65 -8.20
C SER A 162 -50.13 2.75 -9.30
N SER A 163 -50.39 1.49 -8.92
CA SER A 163 -51.07 0.54 -9.79
C SER A 163 -52.44 1.15 -10.13
N PRO A 164 -52.75 1.41 -11.41
CA PRO A 164 -54.03 2.01 -11.78
C PRO A 164 -55.16 1.08 -11.31
N ALA A 165 -56.11 1.67 -10.59
CA ALA A 165 -57.24 0.95 -10.01
C ALA A 165 -57.99 0.13 -11.09
N PRO A 166 -58.41 -1.11 -10.80
CA PRO A 166 -59.24 -1.87 -11.72
C PRO A 166 -60.55 -1.10 -11.91
N THR A 167 -60.78 -0.61 -13.12
CA THR A 167 -62.03 0.02 -13.51
C THR A 167 -63.10 -1.05 -13.47
N SER A 168 -63.93 -1.05 -12.42
CA SER A 168 -65.14 -1.86 -12.38
C SER A 168 -66.11 -1.31 -13.42
N THR A 169 -66.03 -1.85 -14.63
CA THR A 169 -67.06 -1.70 -15.66
C THR A 169 -68.33 -2.40 -15.16
N SER A 170 -69.13 -1.65 -14.41
CA SER A 170 -70.52 -1.96 -14.11
C SER A 170 -71.32 -1.84 -15.41
N ALA A 171 -71.47 -2.96 -16.11
CA ALA A 171 -72.42 -3.09 -17.20
C ALA A 171 -73.82 -3.31 -16.60
N TYR A 172 -74.50 -2.19 -16.34
CA TYR A 172 -75.95 -2.12 -16.30
C TYR A 172 -76.49 -2.10 -17.74
N GLY A 173 -77.58 -2.83 -17.97
CA GLY A 173 -78.35 -2.89 -19.22
C GLY A 173 -78.84 -4.32 -19.43
N GLU A 174 -79.95 -4.77 -18.83
CA GLU A 174 -81.33 -4.31 -19.04
C GLU A 174 -81.70 -4.25 -20.53
N VAL A 175 -82.24 -5.35 -21.10
CA VAL A 175 -83.31 -5.30 -22.13
C VAL A 175 -84.10 -6.62 -22.16
N LYS A 176 -85.39 -6.51 -21.81
CA LYS A 176 -86.58 -7.33 -22.13
C LYS A 176 -86.58 -8.85 -21.93
#